data_AF-A0A1F3VCP6-F1
#
_entry.id   AF-A0A1F3VCP6-F1
#
_cell.length_a   1.000
_cell.length_b   1.000
_cell.length_c   1.000
_cell.angle_alpha   90.00
_cell.angle_beta   90.00
_cell.angle_gamma   90.00
#
_symmetry.space_group_name_H-M   'P 1'
#
loop_
_entity.id
_entity.type
_entity.pdbx_description
1 polymer ?
#
loop_
_entity_poly.entity_id
_entity_poly.type
_entity_poly.pdbx_seq_one_letter_code
_entity_poly.pdbx_strand_id
1 'polypeptide(L)'
;MKNLTIVTILLAVLFFLPSCLTTKGTDTGNPNRHQSNADPIKQTLREIVCDKIIFCYPGAISQLSCNSELGKITNIDTVLGLTPDTYQNFNETINAMYKNESLINLTARNNCETEIRALTCDSSEVVNSYDAETPLDLSFAFNIFPPTEASCPDIFAAQQSW
;
A
#
# COMPACT_ATOMS: atom_id res chain seq x y z
N MET A 1 4.92 -53.09 60.89
CA MET A 1 4.18 -53.83 59.85
C MET A 1 3.70 -52.79 58.84
N LYS A 2 4.51 -52.47 57.82
CA LYS A 2 4.30 -52.88 56.42
C LYS A 2 2.83 -52.83 56.02
N ASN A 3 2.42 -51.79 55.28
CA ASN A 3 2.10 -51.96 53.86
C ASN A 3 1.96 -50.61 53.14
N LEU A 4 2.81 -50.49 52.13
CA LEU A 4 2.79 -49.56 51.01
C LEU A 4 1.61 -49.91 50.11
N THR A 5 0.77 -48.96 49.74
CA THR A 5 0.06 -49.03 48.45
C THR A 5 -0.13 -47.61 47.92
N ILE A 6 0.80 -47.23 47.05
CA ILE A 6 0.66 -46.14 46.10
C ILE A 6 -0.49 -46.54 45.16
N VAL A 7 -1.56 -45.76 45.14
CA VAL A 7 -2.48 -45.74 43.99
C VAL A 7 -2.54 -44.29 43.50
N THR A 8 -1.58 -43.99 42.64
CA THR A 8 -1.61 -42.93 41.66
C THR A 8 -2.90 -43.05 40.86
N ILE A 9 -3.89 -42.19 41.14
CA ILE A 9 -4.94 -41.89 40.18
C ILE A 9 -4.63 -40.50 39.62
N LEU A 10 -3.82 -40.54 38.56
CA LEU A 10 -3.79 -39.52 37.52
C LEU A 10 -5.24 -39.31 37.08
N LEU A 11 -5.90 -38.29 37.63
CA LEU A 11 -7.11 -37.78 37.00
C LEU A 11 -6.64 -36.97 35.80
N ALA A 12 -6.44 -37.68 34.69
CA ALA A 12 -6.27 -37.11 33.37
C ALA A 12 -7.56 -36.36 33.03
N VAL A 13 -7.64 -35.10 33.46
CA VAL A 13 -8.50 -34.12 32.84
C VAL A 13 -7.88 -33.87 31.46
N LEU A 14 -8.27 -34.73 30.51
CA LEU A 14 -8.17 -34.46 29.08
C LEU A 14 -8.96 -33.17 28.83
N PHE A 15 -8.25 -32.04 28.97
CA PHE A 15 -8.62 -30.84 28.26
C PHE A 15 -8.47 -31.17 26.78
N PHE A 16 -9.62 -31.47 26.17
CA PHE A 16 -9.81 -31.38 24.73
C PHE A 16 -9.33 -29.99 24.31
N LEU A 17 -8.14 -29.92 23.72
CA LEU A 17 -7.70 -28.80 22.91
C LEU A 17 -8.42 -28.90 21.57
N PRO A 18 -9.46 -28.10 21.26
CA PRO A 18 -9.74 -27.81 19.88
C PRO A 18 -8.58 -26.96 19.34
N SER A 19 -7.88 -27.51 18.36
CA SER A 19 -6.94 -26.84 17.48
C SER A 19 -7.39 -25.43 17.15
N CYS A 20 -6.59 -24.41 17.50
CA CYS A 20 -6.81 -23.07 16.99
C CYS A 20 -5.52 -22.23 17.02
N LEU A 21 -5.06 -21.91 15.81
CA LEU A 21 -4.29 -20.72 15.42
C LEU A 21 -2.77 -20.70 15.70
N THR A 22 -2.04 -21.41 14.83
CA THR A 22 -1.00 -20.71 14.07
C THR A 22 -1.68 -19.79 13.07
N THR A 23 -1.94 -18.54 13.44
CA THR A 23 -2.11 -17.45 12.48
C THR A 23 -0.78 -16.73 12.39
N LYS A 24 0.08 -17.07 11.43
CA LYS A 24 0.18 -16.26 10.19
C LYS A 24 -1.02 -15.33 10.03
N GLY A 25 -0.74 -14.03 10.13
CA GLY A 25 -1.71 -12.95 10.34
C GLY A 25 -3.08 -13.20 9.71
N THR A 26 -4.11 -13.14 10.55
CA THR A 26 -5.49 -13.00 10.08
C THR A 26 -5.66 -11.58 9.59
N ASP A 27 -5.28 -11.37 8.33
CA ASP A 27 -5.88 -10.39 7.42
C ASP A 27 -7.37 -10.75 7.33
N THR A 28 -8.15 -10.34 8.33
CA THR A 28 -9.60 -10.56 8.36
C THR A 28 -10.31 -9.22 8.24
N GLY A 29 -10.57 -8.88 6.98
CA GLY A 29 -11.92 -8.53 6.56
C GLY A 29 -12.37 -7.11 6.83
N ASN A 30 -11.76 -6.14 6.16
CA ASN A 30 -12.60 -5.14 5.51
C ASN A 30 -13.02 -5.72 4.14
N PRO A 31 -14.31 -6.07 3.92
CA PRO A 31 -14.79 -6.60 2.65
C PRO A 31 -14.69 -5.59 1.49
N ASN A 32 -14.25 -4.35 1.75
CA ASN A 32 -13.93 -3.37 0.71
C ASN A 32 -12.48 -3.40 0.21
N ARG A 33 -11.67 -4.42 0.53
CA ARG A 33 -10.57 -4.71 -0.38
C ARG A 33 -11.24 -5.12 -1.68
N HIS A 34 -11.28 -4.18 -2.63
CA HIS A 34 -11.33 -4.47 -4.04
C HIS A 34 -10.17 -5.45 -4.30
N GLN A 35 -10.39 -6.74 -4.07
CA GLN A 35 -9.81 -7.81 -4.86
C GLN A 35 -10.42 -7.65 -6.24
N SER A 36 -10.05 -6.56 -6.89
CA SER A 36 -10.08 -6.54 -8.32
C SER A 36 -9.16 -7.70 -8.70
N ASN A 37 -9.67 -8.67 -9.43
CA ASN A 37 -8.86 -9.52 -10.31
C ASN A 37 -8.23 -8.65 -11.42
N ALA A 38 -7.80 -7.44 -11.07
CA ALA A 38 -6.92 -6.59 -11.82
C ALA A 38 -5.60 -7.34 -11.82
N ASP A 39 -5.21 -7.77 -13.01
CA ASP A 39 -3.82 -7.82 -13.43
C ASP A 39 -2.96 -6.90 -12.53
N PRO A 40 -1.84 -7.33 -11.94
CA PRO A 40 -1.00 -6.44 -11.12
C PRO A 40 -0.54 -5.16 -11.87
N ILE A 41 -0.68 -5.14 -13.19
CA ILE A 41 -0.52 -3.96 -14.06
C ILE A 41 -1.73 -2.99 -14.00
N LYS A 42 -2.93 -3.47 -13.71
CA LYS A 42 -4.19 -2.71 -13.70
C LYS A 42 -4.46 -1.96 -12.40
N GLN A 43 -3.87 -2.33 -11.25
CA GLN A 43 -3.95 -1.47 -10.06
C GLN A 43 -3.12 -0.21 -10.32
N THR A 44 -3.75 0.96 -10.20
CA THR A 44 -3.07 2.24 -10.42
C THR A 44 -2.13 2.55 -9.26
N LEU A 45 -1.03 3.26 -9.52
CA LEU A 45 -0.19 3.82 -8.44
C LEU A 45 -1.03 4.65 -7.45
N ARG A 46 -2.06 5.32 -7.95
CA ARG A 46 -3.03 6.04 -7.12
C ARG A 46 -3.75 5.13 -6.12
N GLU A 47 -4.24 3.98 -6.55
CA GLU A 47 -4.90 3.03 -5.64
C GLU A 47 -3.91 2.48 -4.61
N ILE A 48 -2.65 2.24 -4.99
CA ILE A 48 -1.59 1.80 -4.07
C ILE A 48 -1.33 2.85 -2.99
N VAL A 49 -1.26 4.13 -3.37
CA VAL A 49 -1.12 5.25 -2.42
C VAL A 49 -2.33 5.32 -1.48
N CYS A 50 -3.55 5.25 -2.01
CA CYS A 50 -4.76 5.25 -1.19
C CYS A 50 -4.81 4.08 -0.21
N ASP A 51 -4.46 2.88 -0.66
CA ASP A 51 -4.41 1.69 0.19
C ASP A 51 -3.42 1.90 1.35
N LYS A 52 -2.26 2.51 1.08
CA LYS A 52 -1.26 2.82 2.12
C LYS A 52 -1.76 3.87 3.11
N ILE A 53 -2.33 4.98 2.64
CA ILE A 53 -2.89 6.03 3.51
C ILE A 53 -4.00 5.45 4.39
N ILE A 54 -4.96 4.72 3.81
CA ILE A 54 -6.10 4.15 4.55
C ILE A 54 -5.64 3.08 5.54
N PHE A 55 -4.61 2.30 5.19
CA PHE A 55 -4.01 1.35 6.11
C PHE A 55 -3.40 2.03 7.34
N CYS A 56 -2.71 3.16 7.14
CA CYS A 56 -2.06 3.89 8.23
C CYS A 56 -2.99 4.82 9.03
N TYR A 57 -4.07 5.29 8.40
CA TYR A 57 -5.05 6.20 9.00
C TYR A 57 -6.48 5.62 8.84
N PRO A 58 -6.79 4.50 9.50
CA PRO A 58 -8.05 3.80 9.30
C PRO A 58 -9.23 4.67 9.72
N GLY A 59 -10.19 4.83 8.80
CA GLY A 59 -11.44 5.57 9.02
C GLY A 59 -11.35 7.09 8.78
N ALA A 60 -10.17 7.63 8.47
CA ALA A 60 -9.99 9.06 8.23
C ALA A 60 -10.46 9.49 6.82
N ILE A 61 -10.27 8.62 5.81
CA ILE A 61 -10.73 8.84 4.44
C ILE A 61 -11.24 7.54 3.81
N SER A 62 -12.24 7.62 2.92
CA SER A 62 -12.71 6.47 2.14
C SER A 62 -11.86 6.21 0.89
N GLN A 63 -11.83 4.97 0.39
CA GLN A 63 -11.15 4.65 -0.87
C GLN A 63 -11.59 5.54 -2.04
N LEU A 64 -12.91 5.80 -2.14
CA LEU A 64 -13.48 6.63 -3.20
C LEU A 64 -13.03 8.09 -3.07
N SER A 65 -13.12 8.66 -1.87
CA SER A 65 -12.68 10.02 -1.59
C SER A 65 -11.19 10.18 -1.84
N CYS A 66 -10.37 9.22 -1.38
CA CYS A 66 -8.94 9.25 -1.59
C CYS A 66 -8.58 9.24 -3.08
N ASN A 67 -9.16 8.33 -3.86
CA ASN A 67 -8.90 8.28 -5.31
C ASN A 67 -9.36 9.56 -6.02
N SER A 68 -10.48 10.15 -5.57
CA SER A 68 -10.98 11.40 -6.15
C SER A 68 -10.06 12.57 -5.86
N GLU A 69 -9.61 12.74 -4.61
CA GLU A 69 -8.73 13.84 -4.21
C GLU A 69 -7.30 13.65 -4.76
N LEU A 70 -6.73 12.44 -4.69
CA LEU A 70 -5.45 12.14 -5.35
C LEU A 70 -5.49 12.37 -6.85
N GLY A 71 -6.63 12.17 -7.51
CA GLY A 71 -6.76 12.44 -8.94
C GLY A 71 -6.52 13.91 -9.32
N LYS A 72 -6.62 14.83 -8.36
CA LYS A 72 -6.53 16.29 -8.57
C LYS A 72 -5.15 16.85 -8.24
N ILE A 73 -4.30 16.10 -7.53
CA ILE A 73 -3.00 16.62 -7.07
C ILE A 73 -2.07 16.85 -8.25
N THR A 74 -1.25 17.89 -8.13
CA THR A 74 -0.21 18.26 -9.10
C THR A 74 1.13 17.65 -8.68
N ASN A 75 2.20 17.86 -9.47
CA ASN A 75 3.60 17.47 -9.17
C ASN A 75 3.91 15.97 -9.17
N ILE A 76 2.93 15.11 -9.44
CA ILE A 76 3.17 13.65 -9.56
C ILE A 76 4.02 13.33 -10.80
N ASP A 77 3.91 14.13 -11.85
CA ASP A 77 4.78 14.03 -13.02
C ASP A 77 6.27 14.04 -12.63
N THR A 78 6.68 15.00 -11.81
CA THR A 78 8.08 15.15 -11.35
C THR A 78 8.52 13.93 -10.54
N VAL A 79 7.66 13.44 -9.65
CA VAL A 79 7.92 12.27 -8.80
C VAL A 79 8.10 11.00 -9.62
N LEU A 80 7.40 10.87 -10.75
CA LEU A 80 7.48 9.70 -11.62
C LEU A 80 8.55 9.82 -12.73
N GLY A 81 9.33 10.90 -12.71
CA GLY A 81 10.40 11.15 -13.70
C GLY A 81 9.91 11.66 -15.05
N LEU A 82 8.75 12.30 -15.09
CA LEU A 82 8.30 13.07 -16.24
C LEU A 82 8.80 14.52 -16.12
N THR A 83 8.86 15.22 -17.25
CA THR A 83 9.11 16.66 -17.25
C THR A 83 8.05 17.37 -16.40
N PRO A 84 8.42 18.28 -15.50
CA PRO A 84 7.45 19.04 -14.71
C PRO A 84 6.42 19.77 -15.59
N ASP A 85 5.19 19.89 -15.09
CA ASP A 85 4.05 20.52 -15.74
C ASP A 85 3.61 19.85 -17.06
N THR A 86 4.07 18.62 -17.34
CA THR A 86 3.63 17.85 -18.51
C THR A 86 2.15 17.47 -18.39
N TYR A 87 1.71 17.17 -17.16
CA TYR A 87 0.35 16.77 -16.85
C TYR A 87 -0.20 17.64 -15.74
N GLN A 88 -1.43 18.12 -15.89
CA GLN A 88 -2.01 19.07 -14.93
C GLN A 88 -2.27 18.44 -13.57
N ASN A 89 -2.47 17.12 -13.53
CA ASN A 89 -2.81 16.38 -12.32
C ASN A 89 -2.53 14.89 -12.48
N PHE A 90 -2.62 14.14 -11.39
CA PHE A 90 -2.38 12.70 -11.37
C PHE A 90 -3.33 11.92 -12.29
N ASN A 91 -4.59 12.35 -12.46
CA ASN A 91 -5.50 11.69 -13.41
C ASN A 91 -4.96 11.71 -14.84
N GLU A 92 -4.40 12.85 -15.28
CA GLU A 92 -3.79 12.96 -16.58
C GLU A 92 -2.53 12.11 -16.70
N THR A 93 -1.69 12.06 -15.67
CA THR A 93 -0.51 11.19 -15.62
C THR A 93 -0.88 9.71 -15.74
N ILE A 94 -1.88 9.24 -14.98
CA ILE A 94 -2.37 7.86 -15.05
C ILE A 94 -2.99 7.56 -16.43
N ASN A 95 -3.77 8.49 -17.00
CA ASN A 95 -4.32 8.31 -18.34
C ASN A 95 -3.23 8.20 -19.39
N ALA A 96 -2.13 8.95 -19.25
CA ALA A 96 -0.97 8.84 -20.12
C ALA A 96 -0.24 7.50 -19.93
N MET A 97 -0.09 7.01 -18.69
CA MET A 97 0.44 5.67 -18.41
C MET A 97 -0.34 4.60 -19.19
N TYR A 98 -1.67 4.62 -19.12
CA TYR A 98 -2.50 3.65 -19.83
C TYR A 98 -2.42 3.76 -21.35
N LYS A 99 -2.33 4.99 -21.89
CA LYS A 99 -2.25 5.19 -23.34
C LYS A 99 -0.88 4.84 -23.92
N ASN A 100 0.17 4.98 -23.12
CA ASN A 100 1.56 4.86 -23.55
C ASN A 100 2.31 3.79 -22.74
N GLU A 101 1.68 2.65 -22.48
CA GLU A 101 2.23 1.58 -21.64
C GLU A 101 3.64 1.13 -22.10
N SER A 102 3.93 1.21 -23.40
CA SER A 102 5.26 0.91 -23.97
C SER A 102 6.38 1.85 -23.53
N LEU A 103 6.04 3.01 -22.96
CA LEU A 103 6.98 4.03 -22.49
C LEU A 103 7.26 3.92 -20.98
N ILE A 104 6.58 3.00 -20.29
CA ILE A 104 6.74 2.76 -18.86
C ILE A 104 7.86 1.75 -18.61
N ASN A 105 8.80 2.10 -17.75
CA ASN A 105 9.74 1.14 -17.17
C ASN A 105 9.01 0.29 -16.12
N LEU A 106 8.53 -0.89 -16.51
CA LEU A 106 7.77 -1.79 -15.64
C LEU A 106 8.56 -2.27 -14.43
N THR A 107 9.88 -2.44 -14.56
CA THR A 107 10.73 -2.81 -13.41
C THR A 107 10.73 -1.70 -12.37
N ALA A 108 10.94 -0.45 -12.79
CA ALA A 108 10.90 0.71 -11.92
C ALA A 108 9.52 0.91 -11.27
N ARG A 109 8.43 0.71 -12.02
CA ARG A 109 7.06 0.72 -11.49
C ARG A 109 6.86 -0.33 -10.40
N ASN A 110 7.31 -1.56 -10.63
CA ASN A 110 7.15 -2.66 -9.66
C ASN A 110 7.99 -2.43 -8.40
N ASN A 111 9.19 -1.85 -8.54
CA ASN A 111 10.00 -1.43 -7.41
C ASN A 111 9.29 -0.33 -6.61
N CYS A 112 8.77 0.69 -7.29
CA CYS A 112 8.01 1.78 -6.67
C CYS A 112 6.81 1.26 -5.87
N GLU A 113 5.99 0.38 -6.46
CA GLU A 113 4.90 -0.28 -5.75
C GLU A 113 5.39 -1.03 -4.52
N THR A 114 6.45 -1.83 -4.66
CA THR A 114 7.01 -2.61 -3.56
C THR A 114 7.48 -1.72 -2.42
N GLU A 115 8.18 -0.63 -2.73
CA GLU A 115 8.69 0.32 -1.76
C GLU A 115 7.55 1.03 -1.02
N ILE A 116 6.55 1.56 -1.74
CA ILE A 116 5.37 2.17 -1.11
C ILE A 116 4.69 1.18 -0.17
N ARG A 117 4.46 -0.07 -0.63
CA ARG A 117 3.82 -1.09 0.22
C ARG A 117 4.67 -1.47 1.43
N ALA A 118 5.99 -1.38 1.35
CA ALA A 118 6.91 -1.66 2.45
C ALA A 118 7.01 -0.52 3.49
N LEU A 119 6.58 0.70 3.16
CA LEU A 119 6.57 1.82 4.11
C LEU A 119 5.79 1.49 5.37
N THR A 120 6.38 1.77 6.53
CA THR A 120 5.68 1.72 7.81
C THR A 120 4.87 2.99 8.01
N CYS A 121 3.85 2.94 8.88
CA CYS A 121 3.01 4.12 9.14
C CYS A 121 3.74 5.25 9.86
N ASP A 122 4.88 4.94 10.49
CA ASP A 122 5.74 5.91 11.15
C ASP A 122 6.90 6.40 10.23
N SER A 123 6.97 5.92 8.98
CA SER A 123 7.96 6.40 8.03
C SER A 123 7.71 7.87 7.69
N SER A 124 8.78 8.63 7.46
CA SER A 124 8.70 10.05 7.08
C SER A 124 7.83 10.27 5.84
N GLU A 125 7.91 9.36 4.89
CA GLU A 125 7.16 9.36 3.63
C GLU A 125 5.66 9.30 3.91
N VAL A 126 5.21 8.41 4.81
CA VAL A 126 3.80 8.31 5.19
C VAL A 126 3.38 9.52 6.03
N VAL A 127 4.13 9.86 7.08
CA VAL A 127 3.79 10.95 8.01
C VAL A 127 3.71 12.30 7.29
N ASN A 128 4.61 12.54 6.34
CA ASN A 128 4.62 13.80 5.57
C ASN A 128 3.63 13.78 4.39
N SER A 129 3.01 12.64 4.09
CA SER A 129 2.06 12.53 2.97
C SER A 129 0.61 12.84 3.34
N TYR A 130 0.30 12.89 4.63
CA TYR A 130 -1.09 12.92 5.11
C TYR A 130 -1.25 13.76 6.38
N ASP A 131 -2.28 14.61 6.40
CA ASP A 131 -2.71 15.34 7.59
C ASP A 131 -4.05 14.79 8.10
N ALA A 132 -4.05 14.24 9.32
CA ALA A 132 -5.24 13.66 9.93
C ALA A 132 -6.28 14.71 10.36
N GLU A 133 -5.88 15.98 10.54
CA GLU A 133 -6.80 17.09 10.86
C GLU A 133 -7.55 17.57 9.61
N THR A 134 -6.95 17.40 8.43
CA THR A 134 -7.55 17.75 7.13
C THR A 134 -7.51 16.55 6.17
N PRO A 135 -8.27 15.47 6.46
CA PRO A 135 -8.11 14.17 5.82
C PRO A 135 -8.42 14.15 4.30
N LEU A 136 -9.11 15.18 3.79
CA LEU A 136 -9.42 15.35 2.36
C LEU A 136 -8.39 16.24 1.62
N ASP A 137 -7.51 16.92 2.35
CA ASP A 137 -6.41 17.66 1.75
C ASP A 137 -5.24 16.71 1.50
N LEU A 138 -5.15 16.20 0.28
CA LEU A 138 -4.08 15.29 -0.15
C LEU A 138 -2.95 16.03 -0.89
N SER A 139 -2.82 17.35 -0.68
CA SER A 139 -1.81 18.17 -1.38
C SER A 139 -0.38 17.67 -1.18
N PHE A 140 -0.09 16.98 -0.07
CA PHE A 140 1.23 16.42 0.24
C PHE A 140 1.37 14.92 -0.08
N ALA A 141 0.34 14.28 -0.63
CA ALA A 141 0.34 12.83 -0.84
C ALA A 141 1.47 12.33 -1.77
N PHE A 142 2.06 13.22 -2.58
CA PHE A 142 3.23 12.91 -3.39
C PHE A 142 4.48 12.54 -2.57
N ASN A 143 4.54 12.91 -1.28
CA ASN A 143 5.64 12.53 -0.37
C ASN A 143 5.70 11.03 -0.07
N ILE A 144 4.63 10.28 -0.38
CA ILE A 144 4.59 8.84 -0.14
C ILE A 144 5.46 8.06 -1.13
N PHE A 145 5.84 8.66 -2.26
CA PHE A 145 6.64 8.01 -3.28
C PHE A 145 8.12 8.11 -2.91
N PRO A 146 8.80 6.99 -2.62
CA PRO A 146 10.21 7.03 -2.25
C PRO A 146 11.07 7.51 -3.43
N PRO A 147 12.06 8.38 -3.20
CA PRO A 147 12.90 8.97 -4.25
C PRO A 147 14.04 8.02 -4.69
N THR A 148 13.88 6.71 -4.50
CA THR A 148 14.92 5.71 -4.78
C THR A 148 15.22 5.62 -6.28
N GLU A 149 16.50 5.59 -6.66
CA GLU A 149 16.90 5.27 -8.03
C GLU A 149 16.40 3.86 -8.43
N ALA A 150 16.12 3.67 -9.72
CA ALA A 150 15.49 2.48 -10.29
C ALA A 150 14.09 2.14 -9.71
N SER A 151 13.40 3.13 -9.14
CA SER A 151 12.06 3.01 -8.54
C SER A 151 11.11 4.08 -9.10
N CYS A 152 10.37 4.82 -8.26
CA CYS A 152 9.34 5.78 -8.69
C CYS A 152 9.85 6.82 -9.71
N PRO A 153 11.01 7.49 -9.50
CA PRO A 153 11.55 8.48 -10.43
C PRO A 153 11.94 7.91 -11.80
N ASP A 154 12.13 6.60 -11.92
CA ASP A 154 12.60 5.96 -13.15
C ASP A 154 11.49 5.30 -13.97
N ILE A 155 10.24 5.46 -13.53
CA ILE A 155 9.06 4.94 -14.24
C ILE A 155 9.00 5.51 -15.67
N PHE A 156 9.36 6.78 -15.83
CA PHE A 156 9.37 7.46 -17.14
C PHE A 156 10.74 7.99 -17.57
N ALA A 157 11.83 7.74 -16.84
CA ALA A 157 13.14 8.30 -17.14
C ALA A 157 13.67 8.01 -18.56
N ALA A 158 13.22 6.91 -19.20
CA ALA A 158 13.54 6.60 -20.60
C ALA A 158 12.97 7.61 -21.62
N GLN A 159 12.07 8.51 -21.21
CA GLN A 159 11.47 9.57 -22.04
C GLN A 159 12.33 10.84 -22.12
N GLN A 160 13.35 11.00 -21.27
CA GLN A 160 14.14 12.24 -21.20
C GLN A 160 15.39 12.23 -22.12
N SER A 161 15.62 11.15 -22.87
CA SER A 161 16.84 10.92 -23.65
C SER A 161 16.73 11.15 -25.17
N TRP A 162 15.72 11.92 -25.62
CA TRP A 162 15.50 12.22 -27.05
C TRP A 162 15.45 13.72 -27.34
#